data_AF-A0A2K8SXP5-F1
#
_entry.id   AF-A0A2K8SXP5-F1
#
_cell.length_a   1.000
_cell.length_b   1.000
_cell.length_c   1.000
_cell.angle_alpha   90.00
_cell.angle_beta   90.00
_cell.angle_gamma   90.00
#
_symmetry.space_group_name_H-M   'P 1'
#
loop_
_entity.id
_entity.type
_entity.pdbx_description
1 polymer ?
#
loop_
_entity_poly.entity_id
_entity_poly.type
_entity_poly.pdbx_seq_one_letter_code
_entity_poly.pdbx_strand_id
1 'polypeptide(L)' 'MTGIGKGIKPSDRIILREGYESYQYQVEEVDYYSDPSDMWIALLKQLPID' A
#
# COMPACT_ATOMS: atom_id res chain seq x y z
N MET A 1 -4.02 3.79 3.35
CA MET A 1 -3.18 4.49 2.35
C MET A 1 -4.00 4.66 1.08
N THR A 2 -3.98 5.84 0.45
CA THR A 2 -4.61 6.06 -0.85
C THR A 2 -3.53 6.09 -1.92
N GLY A 3 -3.78 5.45 -3.07
CA GLY A 3 -2.84 5.41 -4.18
C GLY A 3 -3.53 5.42 -5.53
N ILE A 4 -2.73 5.65 -6.56
CA ILE A 4 -3.13 5.62 -7.96
C ILE A 4 -2.24 4.59 -8.67
N GLY A 5 -2.84 3.70 -9.45
CA GLY A 5 -2.17 2.61 -10.15
C GLY A 5 -2.96 1.31 -10.05
N LYS A 6 -2.57 0.30 -10.84
CA LYS A 6 -3.29 -0.98 -10.90
C LYS A 6 -2.41 -2.10 -10.38
N GLY A 7 -3.04 -3.12 -9.80
CA GLY A 7 -2.39 -4.41 -9.53
C GLY A 7 -1.94 -4.65 -8.10
N ILE A 8 -2.23 -3.75 -7.16
CA ILE A 8 -2.01 -3.97 -5.73
C ILE A 8 -3.03 -4.98 -5.18
N LYS A 9 -2.58 -5.94 -4.39
CA LYS A 9 -3.41 -7.01 -3.84
C LYS A 9 -3.13 -7.21 -2.35
N PRO A 10 -4.07 -7.81 -1.61
CA PRO A 10 -3.78 -8.33 -0.28
C PRO A 10 -2.51 -9.19 -0.30
N SER A 11 -1.70 -9.06 0.75
CA SER A 11 -0.35 -9.64 0.91
C SER A 11 0.79 -9.00 0.12
N ASP A 12 0.52 -8.00 -0.72
CA ASP A 12 1.60 -7.20 -1.30
C ASP A 12 2.34 -6.41 -0.20
N ARG A 13 3.62 -6.11 -0.46
CA ARG A 13 4.45 -5.30 0.42
C ARG A 13 4.63 -3.89 -0.14
N ILE A 14 4.35 -2.89 0.69
CA ILE A 14 4.63 -1.49 0.44
C ILE A 14 5.84 -1.10 1.27
N ILE A 15 6.86 -0.55 0.61
CA ILE A 15 8.07 -0.04 1.25
C ILE A 15 8.08 1.49 1.09
N LEU A 16 7.90 2.20 2.19
CA LEU A 16 8.06 3.66 2.23
C LEU A 16 9.49 3.97 2.63
N ARG A 17 10.12 4.92 1.93
CA ARG A 17 11.46 5.41 2.26
C ARG A 17 11.37 6.90 2.56
N GLU A 18 11.88 7.29 3.72
CA GLU A 18 11.96 8.68 4.16
C GLU A 18 13.40 8.98 4.58
N GLY A 19 14.17 9.57 3.67
CA GLY A 19 15.62 9.73 3.85
C GLY A 19 16.32 8.37 3.96
N TYR A 20 16.94 8.10 5.12
CA TYR A 20 17.59 6.82 5.44
C TYR A 20 16.65 5.82 6.11
N GLU A 21 15.47 6.26 6.55
CA GLU A 21 14.50 5.40 7.20
C GLU A 21 13.69 4.62 6.15
N SER A 22 13.41 3.36 6.45
CA SER A 22 12.56 2.51 5.62
C SER A 22 11.47 1.90 6.46
N TYR A 23 10.23 1.99 6.01
CA TYR A 23 9.08 1.41 6.68
C TYR A 23 8.45 0.37 5.77
N GLN A 24 8.18 -0.81 6.31
CA GLN A 24 7.54 -1.90 5.57
C GLN A 24 6.11 -2.09 6.04
N TYR A 25 5.21 -2.25 5.09
CA TYR A 25 3.81 -2.51 5.33
C TYR A 25 3.34 -3.66 4.45
N GLN A 26 2.45 -4.50 4.98
CA GLN A 26 1.70 -5.47 4.20
C GLN A 26 0.30 -4.94 3.95
N VAL A 27 -0.18 -5.11 2.72
CA VAL A 27 -1.58 -4.83 2.36
C VAL A 27 -2.46 -5.92 2.96
N GLU A 28 -3.39 -5.55 3.83
CA GLU A 28 -4.40 -6.48 4.35
C GLU A 28 -5.61 -6.50 3.44
N GLU A 29 -6.12 -5.32 3.08
CA GLU A 29 -7.31 -5.15 2.25
C GLU A 29 -7.10 -3.99 1.27
N VAL A 30 -7.79 -4.03 0.14
CA VAL A 30 -7.74 -2.99 -0.90
C VAL A 30 -9.12 -2.79 -1.53
N ASP A 31 -9.56 -1.55 -1.54
CA ASP A 31 -10.78 -1.09 -2.20
C ASP A 31 -10.41 -0.30 -3.45
N TYR A 32 -10.93 -0.74 -4.59
CA TYR A 32 -10.73 -0.08 -5.88
C TYR A 32 -11.90 0.85 -6.20
N TYR A 33 -11.58 2.06 -6.64
CA TYR A 33 -12.56 3.06 -7.05
C TYR A 33 -12.51 3.25 -8.56
N SER A 34 -13.68 3.51 -9.15
CA SER A 34 -13.82 3.70 -10.61
C SER A 34 -13.61 5.14 -11.07
N ASP A 35 -13.54 6.09 -10.13
CA ASP A 35 -13.35 7.51 -10.41
C ASP A 35 -12.39 8.15 -9.39
N PRO A 36 -11.12 8.42 -9.77
CA PRO A 36 -10.48 8.03 -11.02
C PRO A 36 -10.27 6.50 -11.11
N SER A 37 -10.29 5.95 -12.33
CA SER A 37 -10.37 4.49 -12.61
C SER A 37 -9.20 3.62 -12.14
N ASP A 38 -8.17 4.25 -11.61
CA ASP A 38 -6.94 3.67 -11.11
C ASP A 38 -6.69 4.04 -9.64
N MET A 39 -7.67 4.61 -8.95
CA MET A 39 -7.58 4.93 -7.54
C MET A 39 -7.94 3.72 -6.68
N TRP A 40 -7.22 3.59 -5.57
CA TRP A 40 -7.52 2.61 -4.53
C TRP A 40 -7.20 3.15 -3.14
N ILE A 41 -7.86 2.57 -2.16
CA ILE A 41 -7.56 2.75 -0.74
C ILE A 41 -7.21 1.38 -0.15
N ALA A 42 -6.07 1.29 0.52
CA ALA A 42 -5.59 0.05 1.14
C ALA A 42 -5.49 0.18 2.66
N LEU A 43 -5.91 -0.87 3.36
CA LEU A 43 -5.60 -1.09 4.77
C LEU A 43 -4.22 -1.73 4.86
N LEU A 44 -3.35 -1.13 5.68
CA LEU A 44 -1.95 -1.53 5.80
C LEU A 44 -1.64 -1.97 7.23
N LYS A 45 -0.91 -3.07 7.35
CA LYS A 45 -0.29 -3.50 8.60
C LYS A 45 1.21 -3.26 8.54
N GLN A 46 1.72 -2.49 9.51
CA GLN A 46 3.16 -2.28 9.62
C GLN A 46 3.87 -3.58 10.00
N LEU A 47 4.97 -3.86 9.32
CA LEU A 47 5.86 -4.97 9.62
C LEU A 47 7.09 -4.45 10.37
N PRO A 48 7.62 -5.22 11.34
CA PRO A 48 8.92 -4.92 11.94
C PRO A 48 10.01 -5.00 10.86
N ILE A 49 11.04 -4.16 11.03
CA ILE A 49 12.25 -4.19 10.22
C ILE A 49 13.20 -5.16 10.94
N ASP A 50 13.50 -6.28 10.30
CA ASP A 50 14.50 -7.25 10.78
C ASP A 50 15.94 -6.71 10.63
#